data_AF-A0AAD8HX58-F1
#
_entry.id   AF-A0AAD8HX58-F1
#
_cell.length_a   1.000
_cell.length_b   1.000
_cell.length_c   1.000
_cell.angle_alpha   90.00
_cell.angle_beta   90.00
_cell.angle_gamma   90.00
#
_symmetry.space_group_name_H-M   'P 1'
#
loop_
_entity.id
_entity.type
_entity.pdbx_description
1 polymer ?
#
loop_
_entity_poly.entity_id
_entity_poly.type
_entity_poly.pdbx_seq_one_letter_code
_entity_poly.pdbx_strand_id
1 'polypeptide(L)'
;MAQEAGMFMVQQTVGSVLCCKCGILMVPNAANMCVKCLRSEVDITEGLQKNVIIIHCPECDTYLQPPRTWIKAQLESRELLTFCVKRLKNLNKIRLVHAEFIWTEPHSKRLKVRLRVQKEVLNGAVLEQTYMVEYVVHDQMCESCTRVQANPDQWVAAVQLRQHVSHRRTFFFLEQLILKHEAAARAIRITQMDQGIDFFFANRSHGLKFVEFLGKVVPVKSRTDKQLVSHDTKSNSYNYKHTFSVEICPICREDLICLPPKVSVGLGNIGPLVICTKVSNNIALLDPFTLRHCFLDSDQYWRASFKSLLSSRQLVEYIVLDLEFISSEVNIGGSKYRLADAQVARVSDFGMNDTIFFVRTHLGHLLSPGDNALGYDVHAANTNDMELDKYRGLDLPDVILIKKSYEEKRMKKQGKPRLWKLKSLGMEVDDSARGKLDEEKMLSEYEAFCRDIDENPELRFNISLYPNKDYQPSEMTSVADGEDDPFVRIEELLADLDLSEADPNTADDGMKE
;
A
#
# COMPACT_ATOMS: atom_id res chain seq x y z
N MET A 1 42.77 29.10 -59.61
CA MET A 1 41.90 28.91 -60.80
C MET A 1 40.88 30.02 -60.78
N ALA A 2 40.68 30.65 -61.93
CA ALA A 2 40.06 31.95 -62.09
C ALA A 2 38.52 31.89 -62.19
N GLN A 3 37.92 33.06 -61.97
CA GLN A 3 36.58 33.51 -62.39
C GLN A 3 35.39 33.03 -61.55
N GLU A 4 35.03 33.83 -60.53
CA GLU A 4 33.62 34.00 -60.15
C GLU A 4 33.13 35.32 -60.73
N ALA A 5 32.10 35.20 -61.57
CA ALA A 5 31.44 36.29 -62.26
C ALA A 5 30.85 37.29 -61.25
N GLY A 6 31.27 38.55 -61.35
CA GLY A 6 30.67 39.66 -60.63
C GLY A 6 29.22 39.87 -61.09
N MET A 7 28.27 39.31 -60.33
CA MET A 7 26.89 39.81 -60.36
C MET A 7 26.87 41.19 -59.72
N PHE A 8 26.54 42.20 -60.51
CA PHE A 8 26.32 43.56 -60.04
C PHE A 8 25.13 43.57 -59.08
N MET A 9 25.37 43.50 -57.77
CA MET A 9 24.34 43.79 -56.78
C MET A 9 24.07 45.29 -56.82
N VAL A 10 22.93 45.68 -57.41
CA VAL A 10 22.41 47.05 -57.27
C VAL A 10 22.26 47.30 -55.77
N GLN A 11 23.04 48.23 -55.22
CA GLN A 11 22.80 48.73 -53.87
C GLN A 11 21.40 49.32 -53.86
N GLN A 12 20.45 48.60 -53.24
CA GLN A 12 19.14 49.18 -52.96
C GLN A 12 19.38 50.37 -52.03
N THR A 13 19.26 51.58 -52.57
CA THR A 13 19.25 52.80 -51.77
C THR A 13 17.97 52.76 -50.94
N VAL A 14 18.09 52.39 -49.66
CA VAL A 14 16.98 52.47 -48.72
C VAL A 14 16.63 53.94 -48.57
N GLY A 15 15.52 54.36 -49.20
CA GLY A 15 15.04 55.74 -49.11
C GLY A 15 14.84 56.12 -47.64
N SER A 16 15.18 57.36 -47.28
CA SER A 16 14.91 57.89 -45.94
C SER A 16 13.70 58.84 -45.99
N VAL A 17 12.86 58.75 -44.97
CA VAL A 17 11.66 59.58 -44.79
C VAL A 17 11.80 60.33 -43.47
N LEU A 18 11.27 61.55 -43.38
CA LEU A 18 11.23 62.33 -42.14
C LEU A 18 10.04 61.89 -41.29
N CYS A 19 10.25 61.71 -39.99
CA CYS A 19 9.15 61.49 -39.04
C CYS A 19 8.17 62.68 -39.07
N CYS A 20 6.86 62.40 -39.19
CA CYS A 20 5.82 63.43 -39.29
C CYS A 20 5.65 64.34 -38.05
N LYS A 21 6.29 64.01 -36.91
CA LYS A 21 6.22 64.78 -35.66
C LYS A 21 7.52 65.49 -35.29
N CYS A 22 8.64 64.77 -35.32
CA CYS A 22 9.92 65.28 -34.84
C CYS A 22 10.94 65.59 -35.95
N GLY A 23 10.63 65.31 -37.22
CA GLY A 23 11.50 65.60 -38.36
C GLY A 23 12.82 64.81 -38.41
N ILE A 24 12.96 63.74 -37.63
CA ILE A 24 14.16 62.88 -37.65
C ILE A 24 14.12 61.98 -38.89
N LEU A 25 15.25 61.87 -39.59
CA LEU A 25 15.45 60.94 -40.72
C LEU A 25 15.33 59.49 -40.24
N MET A 26 14.47 58.71 -40.90
CA MET A 26 14.18 57.32 -40.56
C MET A 26 13.94 56.48 -41.82
N VAL A 27 14.04 55.16 -41.68
CA VAL A 27 13.61 54.22 -42.73
C VAL A 27 12.07 54.28 -42.82
N PRO A 28 11.48 54.30 -44.03
CA PRO A 28 10.03 54.31 -44.21
C PRO A 28 9.38 53.15 -43.46
N ASN A 29 8.44 53.46 -42.59
CA ASN A 29 7.60 52.49 -41.89
C ASN A 29 6.12 52.80 -42.16
N ALA A 30 5.24 51.82 -41.99
CA ALA A 30 3.82 51.98 -42.28
C ALA A 30 3.10 53.05 -41.41
N ALA A 31 3.73 53.46 -40.31
CA ALA A 31 3.23 54.47 -39.38
C ALA A 31 3.75 55.90 -39.67
N ASN A 32 4.72 56.08 -40.59
CA ASN A 32 5.41 57.35 -40.87
C ASN A 32 5.95 58.12 -39.63
N MET A 33 6.18 57.40 -38.53
CA MET A 33 6.59 57.93 -37.23
C MET A 33 7.84 57.23 -36.73
N CYS A 34 8.79 57.98 -36.16
CA CYS A 34 9.99 57.39 -35.57
C CYS A 34 9.63 56.56 -34.33
N VAL A 35 10.49 55.61 -33.96
CA VAL A 35 10.26 54.70 -32.82
C VAL A 35 9.99 55.44 -31.51
N LYS A 36 10.62 56.61 -31.30
CA LYS A 36 10.42 57.43 -30.10
C LYS A 36 9.02 58.07 -30.07
N CYS A 37 8.59 58.69 -31.17
CA CYS A 37 7.25 59.29 -31.28
C CYS A 37 6.14 58.24 -31.24
N LEU A 38 6.35 57.07 -31.86
CA LEU A 38 5.39 55.98 -31.85
C LEU A 38 5.20 55.41 -30.43
N ARG A 39 6.29 55.25 -29.67
CA ARG A 39 6.24 54.81 -28.26
C ARG A 39 5.61 55.85 -27.32
N SER A 40 5.70 57.13 -27.63
CA SER A 40 5.12 58.18 -26.80
C SER A 40 3.62 58.40 -27.06
N GLU A 41 3.15 58.17 -28.29
CA GLU A 41 1.75 58.39 -28.65
C GLU A 41 0.87 57.14 -28.48
N VAL A 42 1.45 55.93 -28.57
CA VAL A 42 0.67 54.68 -28.47
C VAL A 42 1.10 53.86 -27.26
N ASP A 43 0.24 53.80 -26.26
CA ASP A 43 0.35 52.87 -25.14
C ASP A 43 -0.49 51.61 -25.38
N ILE A 44 0.18 50.47 -25.55
CA ILE A 44 -0.45 49.17 -25.78
C ILE A 44 -1.08 48.64 -24.47
N THR A 45 -0.64 49.16 -23.33
CA THR A 45 -1.03 48.71 -21.99
C THR A 45 -2.34 49.33 -21.50
N GLU A 46 -2.91 50.26 -22.27
CA GLU A 46 -4.22 50.85 -22.00
C GLU A 46 -5.31 49.77 -22.00
N GLY A 47 -5.92 49.55 -20.84
CA GLY A 47 -6.96 48.53 -20.62
C GLY A 47 -6.45 47.19 -20.05
N LEU A 48 -5.14 47.04 -19.79
CA LEU A 48 -4.59 45.93 -19.02
C LEU A 48 -4.62 46.22 -17.53
N GLN A 49 -4.88 45.18 -16.73
CA GLN A 49 -4.89 45.29 -15.29
C GLN A 49 -3.46 45.33 -14.75
N LYS A 50 -3.12 46.39 -14.01
CA LYS A 50 -1.81 46.53 -13.34
C LYS A 50 -1.80 45.88 -11.96
N ASN A 51 -2.95 45.83 -11.29
CA ASN A 51 -3.10 45.26 -9.94
C ASN A 51 -4.13 44.13 -9.96
N VAL A 52 -3.76 42.96 -9.42
CA VAL A 52 -4.63 41.78 -9.35
C VAL A 52 -4.56 41.17 -7.95
N ILE A 53 -5.70 40.68 -7.47
CA ILE A 53 -5.78 39.95 -6.20
C ILE A 53 -5.76 38.44 -6.48
N ILE A 54 -4.88 37.73 -5.78
CA ILE A 54 -4.79 36.27 -5.75
C ILE A 54 -4.95 35.79 -4.33
N ILE A 55 -5.62 34.65 -4.18
CA ILE A 55 -5.94 34.06 -2.89
C ILE A 55 -5.06 32.82 -2.72
N HIS A 56 -4.38 32.73 -1.59
CA HIS A 56 -3.40 31.70 -1.26
C HIS A 56 -3.78 31.01 0.05
N CYS A 57 -3.64 29.68 0.12
CA CYS A 57 -3.85 28.91 1.33
C CYS A 57 -2.50 28.60 1.99
N PRO A 58 -2.20 29.15 3.17
CA PRO A 58 -0.89 29.01 3.83
C PRO A 58 -0.58 27.57 4.30
N GLU A 59 -1.59 26.73 4.51
CA GLU A 59 -1.41 25.36 5.01
C GLU A 59 -1.00 24.34 3.94
N CYS A 60 -1.34 24.58 2.67
CA CYS A 60 -1.12 23.61 1.60
C CYS A 60 -0.43 24.18 0.36
N ASP A 61 0.01 25.44 0.42
CA ASP A 61 0.65 26.18 -0.67
C ASP A 61 -0.14 26.09 -1.98
N THR A 62 -1.46 26.28 -1.87
CA THR A 62 -2.35 26.28 -3.03
C THR A 62 -2.92 27.66 -3.29
N TYR A 63 -3.12 27.97 -4.57
CA TYR A 63 -3.73 29.20 -5.04
C TYR A 63 -5.13 28.94 -5.57
N LEU A 64 -6.09 29.77 -5.18
CA LEU A 64 -7.46 29.68 -5.69
C LEU A 64 -7.50 30.19 -7.13
N GLN A 65 -7.92 29.30 -8.03
CA GLN A 65 -8.45 29.65 -9.34
C GLN A 65 -9.98 29.68 -9.24
N PRO A 66 -10.61 30.87 -9.20
CA PRO A 66 -12.06 30.99 -9.22
C PRO A 66 -12.67 30.26 -10.42
N PRO A 67 -13.78 29.54 -10.21
CA PRO A 67 -14.72 29.69 -9.08
C PRO A 67 -14.41 28.92 -7.79
N ARG A 68 -13.81 27.71 -7.83
CA ARG A 68 -13.56 26.87 -6.63
C ARG A 68 -12.31 25.99 -6.69
N THR A 69 -11.59 25.97 -7.81
CA THR A 69 -10.45 25.08 -8.00
C THR A 69 -9.21 25.63 -7.33
N TRP A 70 -8.46 24.80 -6.62
CA TRP A 70 -7.19 25.17 -6.00
C TRP A 70 -6.05 24.47 -6.73
N ILE A 71 -4.99 25.22 -7.05
CA ILE A 71 -3.81 24.70 -7.74
C ILE A 71 -2.64 24.79 -6.77
N LYS A 72 -1.94 23.67 -6.58
CA LYS A 72 -0.66 23.67 -5.86
C LYS A 72 0.40 24.24 -6.78
N ALA A 73 1.10 25.27 -6.33
CA ALA A 73 2.19 25.88 -7.08
C ALA A 73 3.22 26.44 -6.10
N GLN A 74 4.50 26.21 -6.36
CA GLN A 74 5.57 26.79 -5.55
C GLN A 74 5.81 28.26 -5.94
N LEU A 75 6.36 29.04 -5.02
CA LEU A 75 6.81 30.40 -5.31
C LEU A 75 7.85 30.38 -6.45
N GLU A 76 7.77 31.38 -7.33
CA GLU A 76 8.63 31.52 -8.52
C GLU A 76 8.62 30.33 -9.50
N SER A 77 7.63 29.44 -9.40
CA SER A 77 7.49 28.29 -10.32
C SER A 77 6.85 28.67 -11.67
N ARG A 78 7.09 27.84 -12.69
CA ARG A 78 6.43 27.97 -14.01
C ARG A 78 4.91 27.85 -13.92
N GLU A 79 4.43 27.02 -12.99
CA GLU A 79 3.00 26.78 -12.76
C GLU A 79 2.31 28.03 -12.21
N LEU A 80 2.92 28.68 -11.21
CA LEU A 80 2.47 29.96 -10.66
C LEU A 80 2.45 31.05 -11.74
N LEU A 81 3.49 31.10 -12.58
CA LEU A 81 3.56 32.07 -13.67
C LEU A 81 2.41 31.88 -14.66
N THR A 82 2.14 30.64 -15.04
CA THR A 82 1.01 30.28 -15.93
C THR A 82 -0.32 30.67 -15.29
N PHE A 83 -0.48 30.43 -13.99
CA PHE A 83 -1.66 30.83 -13.23
C PHE A 83 -1.86 32.35 -13.22
N CYS A 84 -0.81 33.12 -12.93
CA CYS A 84 -0.83 34.58 -12.93
C CYS A 84 -1.22 35.13 -14.31
N VAL A 85 -0.60 34.62 -15.40
CA VAL A 85 -0.94 35.03 -16.77
C VAL A 85 -2.40 34.72 -17.11
N LYS A 86 -2.90 33.52 -16.80
CA LYS A 86 -4.30 33.14 -17.04
C LYS A 86 -5.30 33.98 -16.24
N ARG A 87 -4.87 34.56 -15.11
CA ARG A 87 -5.71 35.37 -14.23
C ARG A 87 -6.00 36.76 -14.80
N LEU A 88 -5.12 37.27 -15.65
CA LEU A 88 -5.27 38.58 -16.27
C LEU A 88 -6.40 38.59 -17.28
N LYS A 89 -7.27 39.59 -17.17
CA LYS A 89 -8.33 39.84 -18.15
C LYS A 89 -7.73 40.50 -19.40
N ASN A 90 -8.40 40.32 -20.55
CA ASN A 90 -8.10 41.00 -21.81
C ASN A 90 -6.76 40.65 -22.50
N LEU A 91 -6.02 39.63 -22.05
CA LEU A 91 -4.80 39.19 -22.74
C LEU A 91 -5.07 38.58 -24.12
N ASN A 92 -6.28 38.11 -24.42
CA ASN A 92 -6.60 37.54 -25.74
C ASN A 92 -6.46 38.55 -26.90
N LYS A 93 -6.44 39.86 -26.62
CA LYS A 93 -6.30 40.92 -27.63
C LYS A 93 -4.84 41.21 -27.99
N ILE A 94 -3.88 40.68 -27.24
CA ILE A 94 -2.47 41.07 -27.32
C ILE A 94 -1.61 39.81 -27.26
N ARG A 95 -0.57 39.74 -28.10
CA ARG A 95 0.32 38.58 -28.11
C ARG A 95 1.32 38.70 -26.98
N LEU A 96 1.36 37.72 -26.07
CA LEU A 96 2.38 37.62 -25.04
C LEU A 96 3.66 37.04 -25.64
N VAL A 97 4.80 37.73 -25.47
CA VAL A 97 6.12 37.30 -25.95
C VAL A 97 6.89 36.59 -24.84
N HIS A 98 6.94 37.23 -23.66
CA HIS A 98 7.71 36.75 -22.52
C HIS A 98 7.06 37.16 -21.20
N ALA A 99 7.28 36.36 -20.17
CA ALA A 99 6.81 36.62 -18.82
C ALA A 99 7.88 36.15 -17.83
N GLU A 100 8.22 36.99 -16.86
CA GLU A 100 9.22 36.70 -15.85
C GLU A 100 8.80 37.28 -14.49
N PHE A 101 9.18 36.61 -13.40
CA PHE A 101 9.03 37.15 -12.07
C PHE A 101 10.10 38.21 -11.81
N ILE A 102 9.71 39.27 -11.12
CA ILE A 102 10.64 40.20 -10.50
C ILE A 102 10.70 39.82 -9.03
N TRP A 103 11.90 39.57 -8.52
CA TRP A 103 12.09 39.25 -7.11
C TRP A 103 11.45 40.31 -6.22
N THR A 104 10.66 39.85 -5.28
CA THR A 104 9.99 40.66 -4.27
C THR A 104 10.22 40.01 -2.92
N GLU A 105 10.31 40.82 -1.88
CA GLU A 105 10.56 40.30 -0.53
C GLU A 105 9.43 39.32 -0.10
N PRO A 106 9.75 38.14 0.45
CA PRO A 106 8.75 37.11 0.78
C PRO A 106 7.62 37.58 1.69
N HIS A 107 7.91 38.47 2.65
CA HIS A 107 6.93 38.99 3.61
C HIS A 107 6.02 40.08 3.04
N SER A 108 6.34 40.60 1.85
CA SER A 108 5.59 41.73 1.25
C SER A 108 4.17 41.34 0.80
N LYS A 109 3.85 40.04 0.75
CA LYS A 109 2.60 39.46 0.21
C LYS A 109 2.24 40.04 -1.16
N ARG A 110 3.27 40.36 -1.95
CA ARG A 110 3.17 40.94 -3.29
C ARG A 110 4.05 40.14 -4.21
N LEU A 111 3.54 39.80 -5.39
CA LEU A 111 4.31 39.19 -6.46
C LEU A 111 4.31 40.14 -7.64
N LYS A 112 5.48 40.43 -8.20
CA LYS A 112 5.60 41.28 -9.39
C LYS A 112 5.97 40.42 -10.58
N VAL A 113 5.18 40.54 -11.65
CA VAL A 113 5.43 39.83 -12.91
C VAL A 113 5.67 40.87 -14.00
N ARG A 114 6.81 40.77 -14.69
CA ARG A 114 7.10 41.55 -15.88
C ARG A 114 6.61 40.79 -17.11
N LEU A 115 5.75 41.42 -17.88
CA LEU A 115 5.19 40.87 -19.11
C LEU A 115 5.67 41.69 -20.31
N ARG A 116 6.16 40.99 -21.34
CA ARG A 116 6.47 41.57 -22.65
C ARG A 116 5.32 41.25 -23.59
N VAL A 117 4.64 42.29 -24.05
CA VAL A 117 3.47 42.19 -24.93
C VAL A 117 3.70 42.85 -26.25
N GLN A 118 3.11 42.25 -27.28
CA GLN A 118 3.23 42.65 -28.67
C GLN A 118 1.83 42.87 -29.25
N LYS A 119 1.59 44.05 -29.82
CA LYS A 119 0.33 44.40 -30.48
C LYS A 119 0.63 45.06 -31.82
N GLU A 120 -0.20 44.76 -32.80
CA GLU A 120 -0.22 45.50 -34.06
C GLU A 120 -0.89 46.87 -33.85
N VAL A 121 -0.15 47.91 -34.21
CA VAL A 121 -0.54 49.32 -34.19
C VAL A 121 -0.70 49.77 -35.65
N LEU A 122 -1.29 50.96 -35.86
CA LEU A 122 -1.49 51.67 -37.15
C LEU A 122 -0.76 51.05 -38.36
N ASN A 123 -1.54 50.47 -39.27
CA ASN A 123 -1.10 49.93 -40.56
C ASN A 123 -0.04 48.80 -40.49
N GLY A 124 -0.13 47.91 -39.50
CA GLY A 124 0.70 46.70 -39.43
C GLY A 124 2.07 46.91 -38.76
N ALA A 125 2.30 48.06 -38.15
CA ALA A 125 3.48 48.30 -37.34
C ALA A 125 3.36 47.54 -36.00
N VAL A 126 4.26 46.60 -35.74
CA VAL A 126 4.22 45.80 -34.51
C VAL A 126 5.04 46.49 -33.41
N LEU A 127 4.42 46.78 -32.27
CA LEU A 127 5.08 47.41 -31.13
C LEU A 127 5.15 46.42 -29.96
N GLU A 128 6.35 46.30 -29.38
CA GLU A 128 6.61 45.52 -28.17
C GLU A 128 6.77 46.48 -26.99
N GLN A 129 6.03 46.22 -25.90
CA GLN A 129 6.08 46.99 -24.67
C GLN A 129 6.18 46.08 -23.45
N THR A 130 7.01 46.47 -22.49
CA THR A 130 7.14 45.83 -21.18
C THR A 130 6.19 46.51 -20.21
N TYR A 131 5.34 45.75 -19.52
CA TYR A 131 4.56 46.25 -18.41
C TYR A 131 4.65 45.33 -17.20
N MET A 132 4.57 45.93 -16.01
CA MET A 132 4.66 45.23 -14.74
C MET A 132 3.27 45.08 -14.16
N VAL A 133 2.94 43.87 -13.71
CA VAL A 133 1.72 43.56 -12.97
C VAL A 133 2.10 43.24 -11.54
N GLU A 134 1.41 43.90 -10.61
CA GLU A 134 1.49 43.63 -9.18
C GLU A 134 0.32 42.75 -8.74
N TYR A 135 0.64 41.59 -8.17
CA TYR A 135 -0.31 40.67 -7.59
C TYR A 135 -0.27 40.78 -6.07
N VAL A 136 -1.39 41.16 -5.46
CA VAL A 136 -1.55 41.18 -4.01
C VAL A 136 -2.06 39.82 -3.55
N VAL A 137 -1.31 39.18 -2.65
CA VAL A 137 -1.63 37.87 -2.08
C VAL A 137 -2.48 38.06 -0.83
N HIS A 138 -3.70 37.56 -0.87
CA HIS A 138 -4.56 37.44 0.31
C HIS A 138 -4.57 35.99 0.80
N ASP A 139 -4.27 35.81 2.08
CA ASP A 139 -4.32 34.48 2.68
C ASP A 139 -5.76 34.13 3.04
N GLN A 140 -6.22 32.99 2.54
CA GLN A 140 -7.49 32.38 2.90
C GLN A 140 -7.31 30.86 2.86
N MET A 141 -7.77 30.19 3.91
CA MET A 141 -7.71 28.74 3.97
C MET A 141 -8.65 28.11 2.94
N CYS A 142 -8.18 27.07 2.27
CA CYS A 142 -9.01 26.27 1.39
C CYS A 142 -9.99 25.41 2.20
N GLU A 143 -11.12 25.01 1.59
CA GLU A 143 -12.16 24.25 2.29
C GLU A 143 -11.65 22.95 2.91
N SER A 144 -10.65 22.28 2.30
CA SER A 144 -10.03 21.07 2.86
C SER A 144 -9.22 21.35 4.12
N CYS A 145 -8.37 22.39 4.11
CA CYS A 145 -7.57 22.77 5.28
C CYS A 145 -8.45 23.31 6.41
N THR A 146 -9.50 24.08 6.08
CA THR A 146 -10.47 24.52 7.08
C THR A 146 -11.18 23.35 7.76
N ARG A 147 -11.53 22.30 7.00
CA ARG A 147 -12.13 21.07 7.59
C ARG A 147 -11.15 20.35 8.52
N VAL A 148 -9.90 20.19 8.09
CA VAL A 148 -8.86 19.54 8.90
C VAL A 148 -8.57 20.34 10.17
N GLN A 149 -8.50 21.66 10.11
CA GLN A 149 -8.33 22.49 11.31
C GLN A 149 -9.56 22.49 12.22
N ALA A 150 -10.77 22.45 11.65
CA ALA A 150 -12.00 22.40 12.45
C ALA A 150 -12.11 21.09 13.23
N ASN A 151 -11.78 19.97 12.59
CA ASN A 151 -11.72 18.64 13.23
C ASN A 151 -10.68 17.78 12.49
N PRO A 152 -9.48 17.57 13.05
CA PRO A 152 -8.43 16.78 12.39
C PRO A 152 -8.84 15.31 12.21
N ASP A 153 -9.65 14.80 13.15
CA ASP A 153 -10.18 13.43 13.13
C ASP A 153 -11.40 13.25 12.22
N GLN A 154 -11.81 14.28 11.48
CA GLN A 154 -12.97 14.19 10.62
C GLN A 154 -12.69 13.30 9.42
N TRP A 155 -13.25 12.09 9.46
CA TRP A 155 -13.25 11.16 8.35
C TRP A 155 -14.55 11.22 7.55
N VAL A 156 -14.43 10.89 6.25
CA VAL A 156 -15.57 10.78 5.32
C VAL A 156 -15.84 9.31 5.00
N ALA A 157 -14.81 8.48 4.95
CA ALA A 157 -14.93 7.06 4.72
C ALA A 157 -14.27 6.25 5.85
N ALA A 158 -14.97 5.25 6.37
CA ALA A 158 -14.43 4.28 7.31
C ALA A 158 -14.50 2.88 6.69
N VAL A 159 -13.40 2.13 6.75
CA VAL A 159 -13.34 0.72 6.34
C VAL A 159 -13.18 -0.13 7.59
N GLN A 160 -14.21 -0.92 7.90
CA GLN A 160 -14.27 -1.77 9.08
C GLN A 160 -13.96 -3.21 8.66
N LEU A 161 -12.75 -3.66 8.99
CA LEU A 161 -12.26 -4.99 8.69
C LEU A 161 -12.56 -5.91 9.88
N ARG A 162 -13.32 -6.99 9.68
CA ARG A 162 -13.67 -7.94 10.74
C ARG A 162 -13.39 -9.37 10.30
N GLN A 163 -12.97 -10.20 11.25
CA GLN A 163 -12.83 -11.63 11.06
C GLN A 163 -13.25 -12.37 12.32
N HIS A 164 -14.26 -13.25 12.17
CA HIS A 164 -14.83 -13.99 13.29
C HIS A 164 -14.05 -15.28 13.56
N VAL A 165 -12.81 -15.14 14.04
CA VAL A 165 -11.92 -16.25 14.41
C VAL A 165 -11.30 -15.97 15.78
N SER A 166 -10.94 -17.04 16.49
CA SER A 166 -10.41 -16.93 17.85
C SER A 166 -8.98 -16.38 17.93
N HIS A 167 -8.21 -16.43 16.83
CA HIS A 167 -6.81 -16.01 16.72
C HIS A 167 -6.61 -14.98 15.60
N ARG A 168 -5.52 -14.20 15.65
CA ARG A 168 -5.27 -13.07 14.71
C ARG A 168 -4.20 -13.30 13.64
N ARG A 169 -3.78 -14.55 13.40
CA ARG A 169 -2.72 -14.90 12.42
C ARG A 169 -2.87 -14.24 11.05
N THR A 170 -4.07 -14.29 10.49
CA THR A 170 -4.45 -13.67 9.21
C THR A 170 -4.34 -12.14 9.22
N PHE A 171 -4.65 -11.48 10.34
CA PHE A 171 -4.45 -10.04 10.49
C PHE A 171 -2.98 -9.66 10.54
N PHE A 172 -2.14 -10.42 11.24
CA PHE A 172 -0.69 -10.17 11.24
C PHE A 172 -0.10 -10.31 9.84
N PHE A 173 -0.53 -11.33 9.09
CA PHE A 173 -0.13 -11.48 7.69
C PHE A 173 -0.61 -10.32 6.81
N LEU A 174 -1.87 -9.91 6.96
CA LEU A 174 -2.46 -8.81 6.19
C LEU A 174 -1.79 -7.47 6.50
N GLU A 175 -1.44 -7.21 7.76
CA GLU A 175 -0.70 -6.03 8.20
C GLU A 175 0.63 -5.91 7.46
N GLN A 176 1.40 -7.00 7.36
CA GLN A 176 2.67 -7.00 6.62
C GLN A 176 2.46 -6.73 5.13
N LEU A 177 1.39 -7.25 4.53
CA LEU A 177 1.06 -6.96 3.13
C LEU A 177 0.62 -5.52 2.90
N ILE A 178 -0.12 -4.93 3.84
CA ILE A 178 -0.51 -3.52 3.80
C ILE A 178 0.74 -2.62 3.86
N LEU A 179 1.71 -2.96 4.71
CA LEU A 179 2.98 -2.24 4.81
C LEU A 179 3.82 -2.38 3.53
N LYS A 180 3.97 -3.60 3.01
CA LYS A 180 4.74 -3.88 1.79
C LYS A 180 4.22 -3.13 0.56
N HIS A 181 2.91 -2.96 0.45
CA HIS A 181 2.28 -2.26 -0.68
C HIS A 181 1.91 -0.81 -0.38
N GLU A 182 2.24 -0.29 0.81
CA GLU A 182 1.88 1.05 1.29
C GLU A 182 0.37 1.38 1.11
N ALA A 183 -0.49 0.36 1.21
CA ALA A 183 -1.91 0.49 0.86
C ALA A 183 -2.69 1.42 1.82
N ALA A 184 -2.18 1.60 3.04
CA ALA A 184 -2.77 2.44 4.08
C ALA A 184 -2.10 3.84 4.21
N ALA A 185 -1.22 4.25 3.30
CA ALA A 185 -0.48 5.53 3.41
C ALA A 185 -1.37 6.79 3.48
N ARG A 186 -2.63 6.70 3.02
CA ARG A 186 -3.61 7.81 3.03
C ARG A 186 -4.65 7.68 4.16
N ALA A 187 -4.49 6.71 5.06
CA ALA A 187 -5.33 6.60 6.23
C ALA A 187 -4.99 7.74 7.20
N ILE A 188 -6.03 8.39 7.75
CA ILE A 188 -5.87 9.41 8.79
C ILE A 188 -5.54 8.72 10.10
N ARG A 189 -6.32 7.69 10.42
CA ARG A 189 -6.28 6.96 11.68
C ARG A 189 -6.56 5.48 11.44
N ILE A 190 -5.90 4.64 12.21
CA ILE A 190 -6.09 3.20 12.24
C ILE A 190 -6.40 2.84 13.69
N THR A 191 -7.61 2.38 13.97
CA THR A 191 -8.01 1.96 15.32
C THR A 191 -8.17 0.45 15.38
N GLN A 192 -7.57 -0.17 16.39
CA GLN A 192 -7.74 -1.59 16.63
C GLN A 192 -8.99 -1.83 17.47
N MET A 193 -9.91 -2.65 16.94
CA MET A 193 -11.18 -3.00 17.57
C MET A 193 -11.19 -4.47 18.00
N ASP A 194 -12.22 -4.89 18.73
CA ASP A 194 -12.43 -6.32 18.99
C ASP A 194 -12.72 -7.05 17.65
N GLN A 195 -12.05 -8.20 17.47
CA GLN A 195 -12.11 -9.03 16.26
C GLN A 195 -11.82 -8.30 14.93
N GLY A 196 -11.08 -7.17 14.97
CA GLY A 196 -10.72 -6.47 13.74
C GLY A 196 -10.06 -5.11 13.87
N ILE A 197 -10.09 -4.36 12.77
CA ILE A 197 -9.37 -3.09 12.58
C ILE A 197 -10.25 -2.13 11.78
N ASP A 198 -10.28 -0.86 12.19
CA ASP A 198 -10.97 0.20 11.45
C ASP A 198 -9.96 1.18 10.85
N PHE A 199 -10.09 1.44 9.55
CA PHE A 199 -9.28 2.41 8.80
C PHE A 199 -10.14 3.63 8.43
N PHE A 200 -9.68 4.81 8.80
CA PHE A 200 -10.37 6.06 8.51
C PHE A 200 -9.68 6.83 7.38
N PHE A 201 -10.47 7.30 6.41
CA PHE A 201 -10.02 8.02 5.22
C PHE A 201 -10.74 9.35 5.04
N ALA A 202 -9.99 10.36 4.57
CA ALA A 202 -10.51 11.69 4.25
C ALA A 202 -11.44 11.69 3.03
N ASN A 203 -11.18 10.81 2.05
CA ASN A 203 -11.92 10.73 0.79
C ASN A 203 -12.50 9.32 0.60
N ARG A 204 -13.74 9.25 0.08
CA ARG A 204 -14.39 7.98 -0.29
C ARG A 204 -13.56 7.14 -1.25
N SER A 205 -12.92 7.77 -2.23
CA SER A 205 -12.14 7.07 -3.26
C SER A 205 -10.92 6.34 -2.69
N HIS A 206 -10.33 6.83 -1.58
CA HIS A 206 -9.22 6.14 -0.92
C HIS A 206 -9.71 4.88 -0.20
N GLY A 207 -10.84 4.98 0.51
CA GLY A 207 -11.48 3.81 1.13
C GLY A 207 -11.86 2.74 0.11
N LEU A 208 -12.44 3.13 -1.03
CA LEU A 208 -12.82 2.16 -2.08
C LEU A 208 -11.60 1.45 -2.71
N LYS A 209 -10.50 2.18 -2.96
CA LYS A 209 -9.24 1.57 -3.42
C LYS A 209 -8.67 0.59 -2.40
N PHE A 210 -8.78 0.91 -1.11
CA PHE A 210 -8.33 0.02 -0.05
C PHE A 210 -9.18 -1.26 0.02
N VAL A 211 -10.50 -1.17 -0.11
CA VAL A 211 -11.38 -2.35 -0.21
C VAL A 211 -11.06 -3.21 -1.43
N GLU A 212 -10.77 -2.59 -2.58
CA GLU A 212 -10.34 -3.31 -3.78
C GLU A 212 -9.00 -4.02 -3.59
N PHE A 213 -8.04 -3.40 -2.89
CA PHE A 213 -6.78 -4.04 -2.51
C PHE A 213 -7.02 -5.27 -1.62
N LEU A 214 -7.86 -5.14 -0.59
CA LEU A 214 -8.19 -6.26 0.30
C LEU A 214 -8.77 -7.46 -0.47
N GLY A 215 -9.68 -7.20 -1.42
CA GLY A 215 -10.26 -8.25 -2.26
C GLY A 215 -9.28 -8.93 -3.24
N LYS A 216 -8.10 -8.36 -3.48
CA LYS A 216 -7.04 -9.03 -4.27
C LYS A 216 -6.17 -9.95 -3.42
N VAL A 217 -6.11 -9.69 -2.11
CA VAL A 217 -5.18 -10.36 -1.19
C VAL A 217 -5.86 -11.45 -0.38
N VAL A 218 -7.12 -11.25 0.03
CA VAL A 218 -7.88 -12.13 0.93
C VAL A 218 -9.32 -12.29 0.42
N PRO A 219 -9.98 -13.47 0.57
CA PRO A 219 -11.40 -13.61 0.30
C PRO A 219 -12.21 -12.76 1.28
N VAL A 220 -12.83 -11.71 0.76
CA VAL A 220 -13.65 -10.78 1.54
C VAL A 220 -15.06 -10.67 0.99
N LYS A 221 -16.00 -10.38 1.88
CA LYS A 221 -17.33 -9.88 1.55
C LYS A 221 -17.41 -8.43 1.99
N SER A 222 -17.73 -7.55 1.05
CA SER A 222 -17.84 -6.12 1.33
C SER A 222 -19.29 -5.64 1.23
N ARG A 223 -19.69 -4.77 2.15
CA ARG A 223 -20.97 -4.05 2.16
C ARG A 223 -20.70 -2.56 2.32
N THR A 224 -21.43 -1.75 1.56
CA THR A 224 -21.28 -0.28 1.61
C THR A 224 -22.56 0.36 2.11
N ASP A 225 -22.46 1.15 3.17
CA ASP A 225 -23.55 1.95 3.70
C ASP A 225 -23.17 3.44 3.68
N LYS A 226 -24.17 4.33 3.65
CA LYS A 226 -23.98 5.79 3.67
C LYS A 226 -24.91 6.44 4.68
N GLN A 227 -24.38 7.40 5.43
CA GLN A 227 -25.12 8.21 6.40
C GLN A 227 -25.09 9.67 5.96
N LEU A 228 -26.24 10.32 5.87
CA LEU A 228 -26.31 11.76 5.58
C LEU A 228 -25.90 12.54 6.82
N VAL A 229 -24.92 13.44 6.68
CA VAL A 229 -24.46 14.34 7.75
C VAL A 229 -25.09 15.71 7.60
N SER A 230 -25.04 16.28 6.41
CA SER A 230 -25.64 17.59 6.13
C SER A 230 -26.05 17.72 4.67
N HIS A 231 -27.02 18.59 4.43
CA HIS A 231 -27.53 18.95 3.11
C HIS A 231 -27.56 20.47 2.99
N ASP A 232 -26.97 21.00 1.93
CA ASP A 232 -27.09 22.40 1.57
C ASP A 232 -28.20 22.55 0.53
N THR A 233 -29.32 23.13 0.95
CA THR A 233 -30.51 23.35 0.10
C THR A 233 -30.25 24.35 -1.03
N LYS A 234 -29.28 25.27 -0.88
CA LYS A 234 -28.98 26.29 -1.89
C LYS A 234 -28.20 25.74 -3.06
N SER A 235 -27.25 24.85 -2.80
CA SER A 235 -26.42 24.19 -3.82
C SER A 235 -26.88 22.78 -4.17
N ASN A 236 -27.91 22.26 -3.49
CA ASN A 236 -28.36 20.87 -3.54
C ASN A 236 -27.21 19.86 -3.38
N SER A 237 -26.24 20.20 -2.52
CA SER A 237 -25.09 19.35 -2.22
C SER A 237 -25.32 18.60 -0.90
N TYR A 238 -24.89 17.34 -0.87
CA TYR A 238 -25.10 16.45 0.27
C TYR A 238 -23.74 15.96 0.77
N ASN A 239 -23.51 16.09 2.07
CA ASN A 239 -22.34 15.54 2.74
C ASN A 239 -22.74 14.21 3.37
N TYR A 240 -22.15 13.12 2.87
CA TYR A 240 -22.33 11.78 3.40
C TYR A 240 -21.07 11.29 4.10
N LYS A 241 -21.26 10.53 5.18
CA LYS A 241 -20.25 9.59 5.69
C LYS A 241 -20.49 8.22 5.07
N HIS A 242 -19.41 7.57 4.67
CA HIS A 242 -19.42 6.27 4.03
C HIS A 242 -18.80 5.24 4.96
N THR A 243 -19.49 4.12 5.16
CA THR A 243 -18.96 3.00 5.93
C THR A 243 -18.88 1.79 5.02
N PHE A 244 -17.69 1.19 4.96
CA PHE A 244 -17.41 -0.04 4.23
C PHE A 244 -17.21 -1.14 5.27
N SER A 245 -18.18 -2.02 5.42
CA SER A 245 -18.06 -3.21 6.26
C SER A 245 -17.43 -4.32 5.42
N VAL A 246 -16.25 -4.79 5.83
CA VAL A 246 -15.48 -5.82 5.13
C VAL A 246 -15.29 -7.00 6.08
N GLU A 247 -15.89 -8.13 5.72
CA GLU A 247 -15.80 -9.38 6.46
C GLU A 247 -14.82 -10.31 5.74
N ILE A 248 -13.77 -10.73 6.45
CA ILE A 248 -12.82 -11.74 5.98
C ILE A 248 -13.39 -13.13 6.26
N CYS A 249 -13.17 -14.06 5.33
CA CYS A 249 -13.49 -15.47 5.54
C CYS A 249 -12.92 -16.01 6.88
N PRO A 250 -13.72 -16.66 7.73
CA PRO A 250 -13.28 -17.21 9.02
C PRO A 250 -12.42 -18.48 8.90
N ILE A 251 -12.00 -18.86 7.69
CA ILE A 251 -11.11 -20.00 7.47
C ILE A 251 -9.66 -19.51 7.43
N CYS A 252 -8.81 -20.14 8.22
CA CYS A 252 -7.40 -19.85 8.27
C CYS A 252 -6.58 -21.01 7.69
N ARG A 253 -5.29 -20.73 7.46
CA ARG A 253 -4.32 -21.75 7.06
C ARG A 253 -4.23 -22.83 8.16
N GLU A 254 -4.08 -24.09 7.76
CA GLU A 254 -3.95 -25.27 8.64
C GLU A 254 -5.23 -25.66 9.40
N ASP A 255 -6.37 -25.02 9.11
CA ASP A 255 -7.65 -25.43 9.66
C ASP A 255 -8.17 -26.71 8.98
N LEU A 256 -8.78 -27.59 9.77
CA LEU A 256 -9.52 -28.75 9.28
C LEU A 256 -10.96 -28.34 9.00
N ILE A 257 -11.46 -28.74 7.84
CA ILE A 257 -12.76 -28.33 7.33
C ILE A 257 -13.55 -29.58 6.95
N CYS A 258 -14.80 -29.66 7.41
CA CYS A 258 -15.78 -30.56 6.83
C CYS A 258 -16.57 -29.79 5.77
N LEU A 259 -16.42 -30.17 4.50
CA LEU A 259 -17.14 -29.49 3.41
C LEU A 259 -18.61 -29.88 3.43
N PRO A 260 -19.54 -28.92 3.22
CA PRO A 260 -20.93 -29.27 2.96
C PRO A 260 -21.05 -30.16 1.72
N PRO A 261 -21.95 -31.16 1.69
CA PRO A 261 -22.03 -32.14 0.60
C PRO A 261 -22.31 -31.50 -0.77
N LYS A 262 -23.06 -30.39 -0.79
CA LYS A 262 -23.33 -29.62 -2.01
C LYS A 262 -22.05 -28.99 -2.58
N VAL A 263 -21.19 -28.48 -1.71
CA VAL A 263 -19.91 -27.85 -2.09
C VAL A 263 -18.93 -28.93 -2.53
N SER A 264 -18.81 -30.03 -1.78
CA SER A 264 -17.98 -31.18 -2.14
C SER A 264 -18.29 -31.70 -3.55
N VAL A 265 -19.56 -31.95 -3.87
CA VAL A 265 -19.98 -32.40 -5.21
C VAL A 265 -19.65 -31.36 -6.29
N GLY A 266 -19.90 -30.07 -6.01
CA GLY A 266 -19.57 -28.98 -6.94
C GLY A 266 -18.08 -28.83 -7.24
N LEU A 267 -17.23 -29.20 -6.29
CA LEU A 267 -15.77 -29.15 -6.39
C LEU A 267 -15.15 -30.47 -6.92
N GLY A 268 -15.94 -31.32 -7.57
CA GLY A 268 -15.46 -32.58 -8.16
C GLY A 268 -15.44 -33.75 -7.18
N ASN A 269 -16.34 -33.73 -6.19
CA ASN A 269 -16.48 -34.76 -5.15
C ASN A 269 -15.20 -34.93 -4.32
N ILE A 270 -14.66 -33.80 -3.84
CA ILE A 270 -13.51 -33.74 -2.93
C ILE A 270 -13.96 -33.79 -1.47
N GLY A 271 -13.20 -34.44 -0.60
CA GLY A 271 -13.51 -34.54 0.82
C GLY A 271 -14.43 -35.74 1.13
N PRO A 272 -15.07 -35.73 2.32
CA PRO A 272 -15.63 -34.54 2.97
C PRO A 272 -14.67 -33.78 3.90
N LEU A 273 -13.61 -34.42 4.39
CA LEU A 273 -12.59 -33.76 5.23
C LEU A 273 -11.45 -33.22 4.37
N VAL A 274 -11.18 -31.92 4.51
CA VAL A 274 -10.13 -31.23 3.77
C VAL A 274 -9.37 -30.27 4.69
N ILE A 275 -8.13 -29.98 4.33
CA ILE A 275 -7.25 -29.05 5.04
C ILE A 275 -7.11 -27.78 4.21
N CYS A 276 -7.14 -26.61 4.85
CA CYS A 276 -6.79 -25.36 4.17
C CYS A 276 -5.27 -25.19 4.10
N THR A 277 -4.70 -25.28 2.91
CA THR A 277 -3.24 -25.13 2.71
C THR A 277 -2.83 -23.68 2.57
N LYS A 278 -3.63 -22.86 1.89
CA LYS A 278 -3.31 -21.46 1.62
C LYS A 278 -4.56 -20.61 1.51
N VAL A 279 -4.52 -19.44 2.15
CA VAL A 279 -5.53 -18.39 2.00
C VAL A 279 -4.88 -17.23 1.25
N SER A 280 -5.41 -16.95 0.06
CA SER A 280 -4.96 -15.84 -0.81
C SER A 280 -6.20 -15.09 -1.31
N ASN A 281 -6.32 -14.70 -2.59
CA ASN A 281 -7.63 -14.29 -3.14
C ASN A 281 -8.64 -15.45 -3.07
N ASN A 282 -8.14 -16.67 -3.32
CA ASN A 282 -8.90 -17.90 -3.25
C ASN A 282 -8.43 -18.75 -2.06
N ILE A 283 -9.32 -19.62 -1.59
CA ILE A 283 -9.05 -20.58 -0.52
C ILE A 283 -8.58 -21.88 -1.19
N ALA A 284 -7.35 -22.27 -0.92
CA ALA A 284 -6.79 -23.53 -1.39
C ALA A 284 -7.08 -24.65 -0.38
N LEU A 285 -7.69 -25.72 -0.88
CA LEU A 285 -8.10 -26.90 -0.11
C LEU A 285 -7.34 -28.11 -0.61
N LEU A 286 -6.89 -28.96 0.33
CA LEU A 286 -6.21 -30.22 0.06
C LEU A 286 -6.93 -31.35 0.78
N ASP A 287 -7.20 -32.43 0.05
CA ASP A 287 -7.57 -33.71 0.64
C ASP A 287 -6.29 -34.45 1.08
N PRO A 288 -6.07 -34.67 2.39
CA PRO A 288 -4.84 -35.30 2.89
C PRO A 288 -4.69 -36.77 2.47
N PHE A 289 -5.78 -37.44 2.09
CA PHE A 289 -5.78 -38.88 1.77
C PHE A 289 -5.54 -39.16 0.30
N THR A 290 -6.01 -38.27 -0.58
CA THR A 290 -5.93 -38.47 -2.03
C THR A 290 -5.00 -37.48 -2.74
N LEU A 291 -4.43 -36.50 -2.02
CA LEU A 291 -3.68 -35.36 -2.57
C LEU A 291 -4.45 -34.56 -3.63
N ARG A 292 -5.79 -34.58 -3.58
CA ARG A 292 -6.59 -33.77 -4.50
C ARG A 292 -6.59 -32.34 -4.00
N HIS A 293 -6.26 -31.41 -4.89
CA HIS A 293 -6.22 -29.99 -4.57
C HIS A 293 -7.37 -29.28 -5.29
N CYS A 294 -8.03 -28.37 -4.58
CA CYS A 294 -9.11 -27.57 -5.12
C CYS A 294 -8.97 -26.10 -4.70
N PHE A 295 -9.46 -25.19 -5.54
CA PHE A 295 -9.52 -23.76 -5.22
C PHE A 295 -10.98 -23.35 -5.09
N LEU A 296 -11.30 -22.70 -3.98
CA LEU A 296 -12.61 -22.14 -3.69
C LEU A 296 -12.53 -20.62 -3.78
N ASP A 297 -13.30 -20.03 -4.69
CA ASP A 297 -13.40 -18.57 -4.83
C ASP A 297 -14.21 -17.95 -3.69
N SER A 298 -13.95 -16.67 -3.39
CA SER A 298 -14.70 -15.91 -2.37
C SER A 298 -16.22 -15.97 -2.60
N ASP A 299 -16.68 -15.73 -3.83
CA ASP A 299 -18.12 -15.75 -4.15
C ASP A 299 -18.77 -17.12 -3.95
N GLN A 300 -18.02 -18.20 -4.22
CA GLN A 300 -18.51 -19.57 -4.01
C GLN A 300 -18.64 -19.87 -2.52
N TYR A 301 -17.65 -19.46 -1.72
CA TYR A 301 -17.68 -19.60 -0.27
C TYR A 301 -18.88 -18.86 0.35
N TRP A 302 -19.10 -17.59 -0.01
CA TRP A 302 -20.18 -16.80 0.60
C TRP A 302 -21.61 -17.23 0.21
N ARG A 303 -21.77 -18.00 -0.88
CA ARG A 303 -23.08 -18.61 -1.24
C ARG A 303 -23.44 -19.77 -0.31
N ALA A 304 -22.44 -20.49 0.19
CA ALA A 304 -22.61 -21.62 1.09
C ALA A 304 -21.54 -21.55 2.19
N SER A 305 -21.67 -20.56 3.08
CA SER A 305 -20.70 -20.31 4.14
C SER A 305 -20.65 -21.47 5.13
N PHE A 306 -19.45 -21.93 5.45
CA PHE A 306 -19.17 -22.96 6.46
C PHE A 306 -18.01 -22.53 7.37
N LYS A 307 -17.89 -23.16 8.54
CA LYS A 307 -16.85 -22.87 9.53
C LYS A 307 -15.78 -23.96 9.53
N SER A 308 -14.62 -23.67 10.14
CA SER A 308 -13.60 -24.68 10.44
C SER A 308 -14.15 -25.68 11.46
N LEU A 309 -13.89 -26.96 11.26
CA LEU A 309 -14.21 -28.02 12.21
C LEU A 309 -13.28 -27.96 13.43
N LEU A 310 -11.97 -27.93 13.18
CA LEU A 310 -10.93 -27.74 14.19
C LEU A 310 -10.02 -26.62 13.73
N SER A 311 -9.63 -25.76 14.68
CA SER A 311 -8.74 -24.63 14.45
C SER A 311 -7.31 -24.98 14.85
N SER A 312 -6.33 -24.30 14.27
CA SER A 312 -4.89 -24.50 14.53
C SER A 312 -4.46 -24.52 16.01
N ARG A 313 -5.29 -24.03 16.94
CA ARG A 313 -5.02 -24.07 18.40
C ARG A 313 -5.20 -25.46 19.03
N GLN A 314 -5.96 -26.35 18.38
CA GLN A 314 -6.25 -27.70 18.86
C GLN A 314 -5.29 -28.73 18.30
N LEU A 315 -4.17 -28.28 17.71
CA LEU A 315 -3.12 -29.15 17.22
C LEU A 315 -2.41 -29.84 18.39
N VAL A 316 -2.25 -31.15 18.27
CA VAL A 316 -1.54 -32.01 19.22
C VAL A 316 -0.26 -32.52 18.57
N GLU A 317 0.78 -32.68 19.36
CA GLU A 317 2.05 -33.24 18.90
C GLU A 317 2.04 -34.77 18.89
N TYR A 318 2.58 -35.32 17.80
CA TYR A 318 2.76 -36.74 17.54
C TYR A 318 4.23 -37.01 17.21
N ILE A 319 4.76 -38.14 17.68
CA ILE A 319 6.04 -38.70 17.23
C ILE A 319 5.75 -39.71 16.12
N VAL A 320 6.50 -39.62 15.03
CA VAL A 320 6.46 -40.58 13.93
C VAL A 320 7.35 -41.76 14.27
N LEU A 321 6.76 -42.96 14.33
CA LEU A 321 7.49 -44.21 14.61
C LEU A 321 8.00 -44.86 13.34
N ASP A 322 7.17 -44.90 12.30
CA ASP A 322 7.49 -45.54 11.02
C ASP A 322 6.73 -44.86 9.87
N LEU A 323 7.27 -44.95 8.65
CA LEU A 323 6.74 -44.35 7.43
C LEU A 323 6.90 -45.25 6.22
N GLU A 324 5.77 -45.63 5.62
CA GLU A 324 5.70 -46.39 4.37
C GLU A 324 5.21 -45.50 3.22
N PHE A 325 6.01 -45.36 2.17
CA PHE A 325 5.65 -44.53 1.02
C PHE A 325 4.75 -45.28 0.03
N ILE A 326 3.59 -44.70 -0.28
CA ILE A 326 2.61 -45.31 -1.21
C ILE A 326 2.80 -44.77 -2.63
N SER A 327 3.06 -43.47 -2.74
CA SER A 327 3.14 -42.79 -4.03
C SER A 327 4.51 -42.16 -4.27
N SER A 328 4.77 -41.91 -5.56
CA SER A 328 5.81 -40.97 -5.97
C SER A 328 5.46 -39.56 -5.53
N GLU A 329 6.47 -38.70 -5.46
CA GLU A 329 6.32 -37.29 -5.15
C GLU A 329 5.52 -36.57 -6.25
N VAL A 330 4.56 -35.76 -5.83
CA VAL A 330 3.74 -34.93 -6.71
C VAL A 330 3.96 -33.47 -6.31
N ASN A 331 4.18 -32.59 -7.29
CA ASN A 331 4.25 -31.16 -7.06
C ASN A 331 2.90 -30.54 -7.41
N ILE A 332 2.23 -29.95 -6.41
CA ILE A 332 0.90 -29.37 -6.55
C ILE A 332 0.95 -27.95 -6.02
N GLY A 333 0.68 -26.97 -6.90
CA GLY A 333 0.62 -25.56 -6.50
C GLY A 333 1.96 -24.95 -6.07
N GLY A 334 3.09 -25.58 -6.40
CA GLY A 334 4.44 -25.15 -6.01
C GLY A 334 4.95 -25.84 -4.74
N SER A 335 4.08 -26.54 -4.01
CA SER A 335 4.46 -27.33 -2.84
C SER A 335 4.60 -28.82 -3.23
N LYS A 336 5.59 -29.49 -2.63
CA LYS A 336 5.80 -30.93 -2.82
C LYS A 336 4.89 -31.70 -1.87
N TYR A 337 4.29 -32.78 -2.34
CA TYR A 337 3.50 -33.70 -1.53
C TYR A 337 3.85 -35.14 -1.89
N ARG A 338 3.74 -36.03 -0.90
CA ARG A 338 3.95 -37.47 -1.09
C ARG A 338 3.04 -38.22 -0.13
N LEU A 339 2.26 -39.16 -0.66
CA LEU A 339 1.43 -40.01 0.20
C LEU A 339 2.30 -41.04 0.89
N ALA A 340 2.16 -41.09 2.20
CA ALA A 340 2.75 -42.10 3.05
C ALA A 340 1.72 -42.59 4.07
N ASP A 341 1.79 -43.87 4.42
CA ASP A 341 1.12 -44.41 5.59
C ASP A 341 2.13 -44.33 6.76
N ALA A 342 1.74 -43.66 7.83
CA ALA A 342 2.58 -43.34 8.98
C ALA A 342 2.03 -44.04 10.23
N GLN A 343 2.94 -44.58 11.04
CA GLN A 343 2.64 -45.02 12.39
C GLN A 343 3.02 -43.90 13.36
N VAL A 344 2.06 -43.42 14.14
CA VAL A 344 2.26 -42.28 15.03
C VAL A 344 1.76 -42.55 16.43
N ALA A 345 2.42 -41.96 17.42
CA ALA A 345 2.01 -41.95 18.81
C ALA A 345 1.96 -40.52 19.33
N ARG A 346 1.04 -40.20 20.24
CA ARG A 346 1.02 -38.86 20.87
C ARG A 346 2.25 -38.69 21.75
N VAL A 347 2.84 -37.50 21.76
CA VAL A 347 3.99 -37.21 22.63
C VAL A 347 3.65 -37.38 24.11
N SER A 348 2.42 -37.02 24.50
CA SER A 348 1.92 -37.19 25.87
C SER A 348 1.77 -38.65 26.30
N ASP A 349 1.48 -39.54 25.36
CA ASP A 349 1.29 -40.97 25.61
C ASP A 349 2.60 -41.76 25.47
N PHE A 350 3.60 -41.19 24.79
CA PHE A 350 4.88 -41.82 24.51
C PHE A 350 5.65 -42.14 25.81
N GLY A 351 5.87 -43.43 26.06
CA GLY A 351 6.55 -43.94 27.26
C GLY A 351 5.65 -44.18 28.47
N MET A 352 4.36 -43.84 28.39
CA MET A 352 3.36 -44.18 29.41
C MET A 352 2.33 -45.20 28.90
N ASN A 353 1.88 -45.05 27.65
CA ASN A 353 0.86 -45.87 27.00
C ASN A 353 1.36 -46.37 25.64
N ASP A 354 1.03 -47.62 25.28
CA ASP A 354 1.41 -48.24 23.99
C ASP A 354 0.38 -47.98 22.86
N THR A 355 -0.33 -46.85 22.91
CA THR A 355 -1.35 -46.52 21.89
C THR A 355 -0.68 -45.99 20.63
N ILE A 356 -0.83 -46.72 19.52
CA ILE A 356 -0.30 -46.38 18.20
C ILE A 356 -1.47 -46.14 17.24
N PHE A 357 -1.38 -45.08 16.45
CA PHE A 357 -2.34 -44.73 15.42
C PHE A 357 -1.72 -44.95 14.03
N PHE A 358 -2.53 -45.45 13.10
CA PHE A 358 -2.15 -45.62 11.70
C PHE A 358 -2.82 -44.53 10.87
N VAL A 359 -2.04 -43.70 10.19
CA VAL A 359 -2.54 -42.50 9.50
C VAL A 359 -1.96 -42.40 8.11
N ARG A 360 -2.81 -42.16 7.12
CA ARG A 360 -2.36 -41.74 5.79
C ARG A 360 -2.13 -40.23 5.76
N THR A 361 -0.94 -39.82 5.35
CA THR A 361 -0.49 -38.43 5.37
C THR A 361 0.03 -37.95 4.01
N HIS A 362 -0.14 -36.65 3.76
CA HIS A 362 0.39 -35.93 2.60
C HIS A 362 1.83 -35.43 2.81
N LEU A 363 2.35 -35.56 4.04
CA LEU A 363 3.65 -35.06 4.48
C LEU A 363 4.80 -36.08 4.31
N GLY A 364 4.62 -37.13 3.50
CA GLY A 364 5.61 -38.19 3.36
C GLY A 364 6.98 -37.71 2.85
N HIS A 365 7.04 -36.59 2.15
CA HIS A 365 8.33 -36.03 1.68
C HIS A 365 9.11 -35.30 2.77
N LEU A 366 8.46 -34.92 3.89
CA LEU A 366 9.02 -34.06 4.92
C LEU A 366 9.30 -34.82 6.22
N LEU A 367 8.49 -35.83 6.52
CA LEU A 367 8.58 -36.61 7.75
C LEU A 367 9.56 -37.76 7.57
N SER A 368 10.30 -38.05 8.64
CA SER A 368 11.15 -39.23 8.81
C SER A 368 10.84 -39.88 10.17
N PRO A 369 11.09 -41.19 10.34
CA PRO A 369 10.95 -41.85 11.64
C PRO A 369 11.78 -41.14 12.72
N GLY A 370 11.16 -40.86 13.87
CA GLY A 370 11.74 -40.08 14.97
C GLY A 370 11.43 -38.58 14.91
N ASP A 371 10.81 -38.07 13.85
CA ASP A 371 10.38 -36.67 13.78
C ASP A 371 9.08 -36.43 14.56
N ASN A 372 8.90 -35.18 15.01
CA ASN A 372 7.64 -34.71 15.60
C ASN A 372 6.76 -34.05 14.53
N ALA A 373 5.45 -34.28 14.61
CA ALA A 373 4.44 -33.72 13.73
C ALA A 373 3.24 -33.19 14.53
N LEU A 374 2.66 -32.08 14.08
CA LEU A 374 1.41 -31.54 14.59
C LEU A 374 0.24 -32.10 13.78
N GLY A 375 -0.77 -32.60 14.48
CA GLY A 375 -1.98 -33.13 13.87
C GLY A 375 -3.23 -32.88 14.71
N TYR A 376 -4.39 -33.06 14.10
CA TYR A 376 -5.66 -33.10 14.81
C TYR A 376 -5.96 -34.50 15.28
N ASP A 377 -6.36 -34.59 16.53
CA ASP A 377 -6.86 -35.79 17.17
C ASP A 377 -8.38 -35.85 17.04
N VAL A 378 -8.87 -36.49 15.99
CA VAL A 378 -10.30 -36.58 15.72
C VAL A 378 -10.95 -37.63 16.63
N HIS A 379 -10.21 -38.67 17.01
CA HIS A 379 -10.67 -39.72 17.92
C HIS A 379 -11.05 -39.16 19.30
N ALA A 380 -10.25 -38.25 19.87
CA ALA A 380 -10.57 -37.62 21.16
C ALA A 380 -11.48 -36.39 21.04
N ALA A 381 -11.63 -35.82 19.84
CA ALA A 381 -12.37 -34.58 19.64
C ALA A 381 -13.90 -34.81 19.62
N ASN A 382 -14.59 -34.31 20.64
CA ASN A 382 -16.04 -34.22 20.62
C ASN A 382 -16.49 -33.02 19.76
N THR A 383 -16.71 -33.26 18.46
CA THR A 383 -17.10 -32.22 17.50
C THR A 383 -18.62 -32.23 17.28
N ASN A 384 -19.32 -31.23 17.82
CA ASN A 384 -20.74 -30.99 17.53
C ASN A 384 -20.87 -30.11 16.27
N ASP A 385 -20.53 -30.65 15.09
CA ASP A 385 -20.68 -29.92 13.81
C ASP A 385 -21.89 -30.42 13.01
N MET A 386 -22.75 -29.47 12.64
CA MET A 386 -23.94 -29.73 11.82
C MET A 386 -23.59 -30.23 10.41
N GLU A 387 -22.39 -29.94 9.89
CA GLU A 387 -21.97 -30.45 8.58
C GLU A 387 -21.56 -31.92 8.63
N LEU A 388 -20.94 -32.38 9.74
CA LEU A 388 -20.61 -33.78 9.95
C LEU A 388 -21.87 -34.65 10.03
N ASP A 389 -22.88 -34.19 10.78
CA ASP A 389 -24.16 -34.90 10.94
C ASP A 389 -24.91 -35.15 9.62
N LYS A 390 -24.67 -34.32 8.59
CA LYS A 390 -25.31 -34.49 7.27
C LYS A 390 -24.79 -35.68 6.51
N TYR A 391 -23.60 -36.15 6.83
CA TYR A 391 -23.02 -37.32 6.21
C TYR A 391 -23.35 -38.56 7.05
N ARG A 392 -24.19 -39.44 6.50
CA ARG A 392 -24.57 -40.69 7.19
C ARG A 392 -23.46 -41.73 7.05
N GLY A 393 -22.91 -42.17 8.17
CA GLY A 393 -21.96 -43.29 8.23
C GLY A 393 -20.60 -42.99 7.61
N LEU A 394 -20.06 -41.78 7.82
CA LEU A 394 -18.66 -41.50 7.51
C LEU A 394 -17.75 -42.20 8.51
N ASP A 395 -16.83 -42.99 7.98
CA ASP A 395 -15.67 -43.46 8.75
C ASP A 395 -14.71 -42.28 8.88
N LEU A 396 -14.63 -41.71 10.09
CA LEU A 396 -13.71 -40.63 10.38
C LEU A 396 -12.32 -41.21 10.66
N PRO A 397 -11.26 -40.58 10.12
CA PRO A 397 -9.89 -40.93 10.49
C PRO A 397 -9.66 -40.59 11.96
N ASP A 398 -8.86 -41.40 12.67
CA ASP A 398 -8.56 -41.13 14.09
C ASP A 398 -7.68 -39.89 14.26
N VAL A 399 -6.70 -39.74 13.37
CA VAL A 399 -5.69 -38.67 13.44
C VAL A 399 -5.40 -38.13 12.04
N ILE A 400 -5.20 -36.81 11.93
CA ILE A 400 -4.82 -36.14 10.68
C ILE A 400 -3.58 -35.29 10.93
N LEU A 401 -2.46 -35.62 10.30
CA LEU A 401 -1.23 -34.82 10.38
C LEU A 401 -1.29 -33.61 9.45
N ILE A 402 -0.79 -32.46 9.91
CA ILE A 402 -0.87 -31.19 9.16
C ILE A 402 0.49 -30.62 8.85
N LYS A 403 1.39 -30.56 9.83
CA LYS A 403 2.75 -30.04 9.63
C LYS A 403 3.76 -30.75 10.51
N LYS A 404 5.02 -30.74 10.10
CA LYS A 404 6.15 -31.18 10.92
C LYS A 404 6.38 -30.13 12.03
N SER A 405 6.65 -30.57 13.26
CA SER A 405 7.09 -29.67 14.33
C SER A 405 8.59 -29.78 14.55
N TYR A 406 9.21 -28.63 14.85
CA TYR A 406 10.65 -28.51 15.11
C TYR A 406 10.91 -28.13 16.57
N GLU A 407 10.03 -28.54 17.49
CA GLU A 407 10.02 -28.08 18.89
C GLU A 407 11.31 -28.44 19.64
N GLU A 408 11.89 -29.62 19.43
CA GLU A 408 13.17 -30.01 20.07
C GLU A 408 14.32 -29.07 19.72
N LYS A 409 14.38 -28.62 18.46
CA LYS A 409 15.39 -27.66 17.99
C LYS A 409 15.10 -26.25 18.51
N ARG A 410 13.83 -25.92 18.74
CA ARG A 410 13.38 -24.65 19.34
C ARG A 410 13.78 -24.54 20.80
N MET A 411 13.63 -25.60 21.59
CA MET A 411 14.03 -25.61 23.01
C MET A 411 15.53 -25.35 23.18
N LYS A 412 16.37 -25.83 22.24
CA LYS A 412 17.82 -25.53 22.22
C LYS A 412 18.14 -24.06 21.95
N LYS A 413 17.22 -23.31 21.36
CA LYS A 413 17.39 -21.88 21.00
C LYS A 413 16.55 -20.94 21.88
N GLN A 414 15.84 -21.46 22.88
CA GLN A 414 14.99 -20.69 23.77
C GLN A 414 15.84 -19.66 24.55
N GLY A 415 15.47 -18.38 24.46
CA GLY A 415 16.18 -17.27 25.11
C GLY A 415 17.14 -16.47 24.22
N LYS A 416 17.37 -16.89 22.96
CA LYS A 416 18.12 -16.07 21.98
C LYS A 416 17.16 -15.13 21.23
N PRO A 417 17.53 -13.85 21.03
CA PRO A 417 16.74 -12.95 20.19
C PRO A 417 16.73 -13.45 18.73
N ARG A 418 15.63 -13.21 18.01
CA ARG A 418 15.55 -13.54 16.58
C ARG A 418 16.43 -12.61 15.75
N LEU A 419 16.93 -13.12 14.62
CA LEU A 419 17.74 -12.39 13.63
C LEU A 419 16.99 -11.21 13.00
N TRP A 420 15.66 -11.30 12.92
CA TRP A 420 14.80 -10.37 12.20
C TRP A 420 13.62 -9.90 13.06
N LYS A 421 13.03 -8.78 12.65
CA LYS A 421 11.80 -8.20 13.22
C LYS A 421 10.87 -7.75 12.08
N LEU A 422 9.57 -7.72 12.36
CA LEU A 422 8.57 -7.12 11.48
C LEU A 422 8.31 -5.67 11.90
N LYS A 423 7.95 -4.84 10.92
CA LYS A 423 7.38 -3.53 11.21
C LYS A 423 5.91 -3.72 11.58
N SER A 424 5.44 -2.98 12.57
CA SER A 424 4.03 -2.88 12.93
C SER A 424 3.44 -1.56 12.44
N LEU A 425 2.16 -1.56 12.11
CA LEU A 425 1.40 -0.33 11.87
C LEU A 425 1.24 0.44 13.19
N GLY A 426 1.33 1.77 13.12
CA GLY A 426 1.03 2.65 14.26
C GLY A 426 -0.47 2.68 14.54
N MET A 427 -1.00 1.62 15.14
CA MET A 427 -2.41 1.47 15.46
C MET A 427 -2.74 2.11 16.81
N GLU A 428 -3.79 2.91 16.86
CA GLU A 428 -4.37 3.38 18.12
C GLU A 428 -5.23 2.25 18.70
N VAL A 429 -4.98 1.89 19.95
CA VAL A 429 -5.77 0.88 20.67
C VAL A 429 -6.90 1.61 21.38
N ASP A 430 -8.14 1.16 21.19
CA ASP A 430 -9.25 1.65 21.99
C ASP A 430 -9.13 1.08 23.40
N ASP A 431 -8.72 1.91 24.37
CA ASP A 431 -8.42 1.55 25.77
C ASP A 431 -9.64 1.02 26.53
N SER A 432 -10.84 1.15 25.97
CA SER A 432 -12.10 0.80 26.63
C SER A 432 -12.33 -0.71 26.83
N ALA A 433 -11.45 -1.59 26.31
CA ALA A 433 -11.73 -3.04 26.27
C ALA A 433 -10.58 -4.01 26.59
N ARG A 434 -9.35 -3.58 26.94
CA ARG A 434 -8.22 -4.53 27.12
C ARG A 434 -7.80 -4.75 28.57
N GLY A 435 -7.78 -6.01 28.98
CA GLY A 435 -7.09 -6.48 30.20
C GLY A 435 -5.72 -7.09 29.89
N LYS A 436 -4.82 -7.13 30.89
CA LYS A 436 -3.46 -7.71 30.77
C LYS A 436 -3.43 -9.12 30.16
N LEU A 437 -4.43 -9.94 30.44
CA LEU A 437 -4.57 -11.30 29.89
C LEU A 437 -4.72 -11.33 28.37
N ASP A 438 -5.31 -10.31 27.75
CA ASP A 438 -5.46 -10.26 26.31
C ASP A 438 -4.18 -9.77 25.62
N GLU A 439 -3.36 -8.97 26.30
CA GLU A 439 -2.04 -8.59 25.80
C GLU A 439 -1.07 -9.78 25.77
N GLU A 440 -1.07 -10.62 26.83
CA GLU A 440 -0.26 -11.84 26.86
C GLU A 440 -0.67 -12.84 25.77
N LYS A 441 -1.98 -13.03 25.54
CA LYS A 441 -2.48 -13.84 24.42
C LYS A 441 -2.03 -13.28 23.08
N MET A 442 -2.14 -11.96 22.89
CA MET A 442 -1.71 -11.29 21.66
C MET A 442 -0.22 -11.50 21.39
N LEU A 443 0.63 -11.38 22.41
CA LEU A 443 2.07 -11.63 22.31
C LEU A 443 2.36 -13.09 21.95
N SER A 444 1.69 -14.04 22.59
CA SER A 444 1.83 -15.47 22.30
C SER A 444 1.41 -15.81 20.86
N GLU A 445 0.31 -15.22 20.37
CA GLU A 445 -0.14 -15.39 18.99
C GLU A 445 0.80 -14.77 17.97
N TYR A 446 1.34 -13.59 18.29
CA TYR A 446 2.33 -12.92 17.44
C TYR A 446 3.62 -13.75 17.37
N GLU A 447 4.07 -14.32 18.48
CA GLU A 447 5.21 -15.21 18.51
C GLU A 447 4.97 -16.49 17.69
N ALA A 448 3.76 -17.08 17.79
CA ALA A 448 3.34 -18.21 16.97
C ALA A 448 3.35 -17.86 15.48
N PHE A 449 2.85 -16.69 15.10
CA PHE A 449 2.89 -16.21 13.72
C PHE A 449 4.33 -16.04 13.21
N CYS A 450 5.21 -15.44 14.01
CA CYS A 450 6.62 -15.33 13.63
C CYS A 450 7.27 -16.70 13.48
N ARG A 451 6.89 -17.71 14.29
CA ARG A 451 7.35 -19.10 14.12
C ARG A 451 6.89 -19.69 12.80
N ASP A 452 5.64 -19.45 12.41
CA ASP A 452 5.12 -19.94 11.12
C ASP A 452 5.88 -19.32 9.93
N ILE A 453 6.33 -18.06 10.03
CA ILE A 453 7.23 -17.41 9.05
C ILE A 453 8.61 -18.08 9.02
N ASP A 454 9.17 -18.36 10.20
CA ASP A 454 10.44 -19.08 10.32
C ASP A 454 10.35 -20.48 9.74
N GLU A 455 9.20 -21.16 9.70
CA GLU A 455 9.11 -22.53 9.17
C GLU A 455 8.78 -22.59 7.67
N ASN A 456 8.03 -21.61 7.14
CA ASN A 456 7.45 -21.70 5.81
C ASN A 456 8.09 -20.72 4.80
N PRO A 457 8.82 -21.21 3.78
CA PRO A 457 9.44 -20.33 2.78
C PRO A 457 8.40 -19.57 1.92
N GLU A 458 7.23 -20.15 1.69
CA GLU A 458 6.16 -19.50 0.92
C GLU A 458 5.56 -18.26 1.60
N LEU A 459 5.49 -18.27 2.93
CA LEU A 459 5.01 -17.10 3.70
C LEU A 459 6.05 -15.97 3.66
N ARG A 460 7.35 -16.32 3.72
CA ARG A 460 8.46 -15.36 3.68
C ARG A 460 8.51 -14.58 2.37
N PHE A 461 8.28 -15.23 1.23
CA PHE A 461 8.32 -14.57 -0.07
C PHE A 461 7.42 -13.32 -0.14
N ASN A 462 6.30 -13.34 0.57
CA ASN A 462 5.33 -12.26 0.56
C ASN A 462 5.58 -11.19 1.63
N ILE A 463 6.47 -11.43 2.60
CA ILE A 463 6.69 -10.56 3.77
C ILE A 463 8.06 -9.88 3.67
N SER A 464 8.13 -8.62 4.06
CA SER A 464 9.40 -7.89 4.19
C SER A 464 9.98 -8.09 5.59
N LEU A 465 11.17 -8.70 5.68
CA LEU A 465 11.87 -8.98 6.93
C LEU A 465 12.96 -7.93 7.16
N TYR A 466 13.04 -7.39 8.38
CA TYR A 466 14.01 -6.35 8.74
C TYR A 466 15.04 -6.91 9.74
N PRO A 467 16.32 -6.50 9.66
CA PRO A 467 17.34 -6.96 10.59
C PRO A 467 17.04 -6.47 12.02
N ASN A 468 17.22 -7.37 12.99
CA ASN A 468 17.09 -7.03 14.39
C ASN A 468 18.42 -6.47 14.94
N LYS A 469 18.43 -5.20 15.35
CA LYS A 469 19.62 -4.53 15.92
C LYS A 469 20.11 -5.15 17.23
N ASP A 470 19.23 -5.85 17.95
CA ASP A 470 19.55 -6.47 19.24
C ASP A 470 20.17 -7.88 19.09
N TYR A 471 20.27 -8.39 17.86
CA TYR A 471 20.86 -9.69 17.59
C TYR A 471 22.40 -9.60 17.58
N GLN A 472 23.06 -10.23 18.54
CA GLN A 472 24.50 -10.45 18.50
C GLN A 472 24.81 -11.85 17.94
N PRO A 473 25.57 -11.97 16.83
CA PRO A 473 25.99 -13.26 16.32
C PRO A 473 26.90 -13.95 17.33
N SER A 474 26.46 -15.07 17.92
CA SER A 474 27.36 -15.92 18.70
C SER A 474 28.25 -16.74 17.74
N GLU A 475 29.57 -16.66 17.90
CA GLU A 475 30.60 -17.34 17.06
C GLU A 475 30.48 -18.88 17.04
N MET A 476 29.67 -19.47 17.93
CA MET A 476 29.50 -20.92 18.08
C MET A 476 28.38 -21.54 17.23
N THR A 477 27.63 -20.76 16.45
CA THR A 477 26.38 -21.22 15.80
C THR A 477 26.51 -21.63 14.33
N SER A 478 27.70 -21.51 13.72
CA SER A 478 27.88 -21.70 12.28
C SER A 478 28.27 -23.12 11.85
N VAL A 479 28.55 -24.05 12.77
CA VAL A 479 29.13 -25.37 12.44
C VAL A 479 28.33 -26.60 12.87
N ALA A 480 27.17 -26.44 13.54
CA ALA A 480 26.43 -27.57 14.13
C ALA A 480 24.96 -27.73 13.68
N ASP A 481 24.39 -26.77 12.95
CA ASP A 481 23.03 -26.89 12.41
C ASP A 481 23.10 -27.45 10.99
N GLY A 482 22.57 -28.67 10.79
CA GLY A 482 22.54 -29.34 9.50
C GLY A 482 21.82 -28.54 8.41
N GLU A 483 22.24 -28.74 7.16
CA GLU A 483 21.88 -27.95 5.97
C GLU A 483 20.39 -27.96 5.57
N ASP A 484 19.54 -28.72 6.27
CA ASP A 484 18.14 -29.01 5.88
C ASP A 484 17.06 -28.24 6.65
N ASP A 485 17.42 -27.32 7.56
CA ASP A 485 16.41 -26.57 8.31
C ASP A 485 15.93 -25.32 7.54
N PRO A 486 14.60 -25.11 7.41
CA PRO A 486 14.08 -23.88 6.82
C PRO A 486 14.33 -22.74 7.80
N PHE A 487 15.43 -22.01 7.68
CA PHE A 487 15.68 -20.76 8.42
C PHE A 487 15.71 -19.57 7.48
N VAL A 488 15.36 -18.38 7.99
CA VAL A 488 15.53 -17.12 7.26
C VAL A 488 17.02 -16.87 7.09
N ARG A 489 17.50 -16.89 5.85
CA ARG A 489 18.91 -16.61 5.55
C ARG A 489 19.18 -15.11 5.62
N ILE A 490 20.42 -14.73 5.95
CA ILE A 490 20.84 -13.33 6.04
C ILE A 490 20.62 -12.60 4.69
N GLU A 491 20.77 -13.31 3.58
CA GLU A 491 20.52 -12.82 2.20
C GLU A 491 19.04 -12.43 1.95
N GLU A 492 18.10 -12.93 2.75
CA GLU A 492 16.66 -12.66 2.61
C GLU A 492 16.21 -11.38 3.37
N LEU A 493 17.10 -10.74 4.13
CA LEU A 493 16.83 -9.49 4.87
C LEU A 493 17.03 -8.28 3.94
N LEU A 494 15.94 -7.84 3.33
CA LEU A 494 15.98 -6.98 2.15
C LEU A 494 15.80 -5.46 2.37
N ALA A 495 15.82 -4.93 3.59
CA ALA A 495 15.54 -3.49 3.74
C ALA A 495 16.26 -2.85 4.94
N ASP A 496 16.99 -1.77 4.63
CA ASP A 496 17.83 -0.93 5.52
C ASP A 496 19.34 -1.29 5.54
N LEU A 497 19.88 -1.85 4.45
CA LEU A 497 21.28 -1.56 4.09
C LEU A 497 21.33 -0.12 3.57
N ASP A 498 21.46 0.85 4.46
CA ASP A 498 21.87 2.21 4.10
C ASP A 498 23.23 2.12 3.41
N LEU A 499 23.23 2.13 2.07
CA LEU A 499 24.41 2.33 1.23
C LEU A 499 24.79 3.82 1.18
N SER A 500 24.61 4.57 2.26
CA SER A 500 25.35 5.83 2.43
C SER A 500 26.73 5.44 2.91
N GLU A 501 27.67 5.44 1.96
CA GLU A 501 29.11 5.31 2.16
C GLU A 501 29.54 6.02 3.46
N ALA A 502 29.80 5.26 4.51
CA ALA A 502 30.62 5.75 5.60
C ALA A 502 32.04 5.82 5.05
N ASP A 503 32.41 6.99 4.50
CA ASP A 503 33.78 7.32 4.12
C ASP A 503 34.74 6.93 5.26
N PRO A 504 35.62 5.94 5.09
CA PRO A 504 36.57 5.54 6.12
C PRO A 504 37.84 6.42 6.02
N ASN A 505 37.66 7.74 6.01
CA ASN A 505 38.77 8.71 6.00
C ASN A 505 38.39 10.01 6.73
N THR A 506 38.20 9.92 8.04
CA THR A 506 38.52 11.01 8.97
C THR A 506 39.04 10.39 10.26
N ALA A 507 40.28 9.91 10.21
CA ALA A 507 41.11 9.86 11.40
C ALA A 507 41.45 11.32 11.73
N ASP A 508 40.71 11.91 12.66
CA ASP A 508 41.08 13.19 13.25
C ASP A 508 42.04 12.91 14.42
N ASP A 509 43.28 13.32 14.21
CA ASP A 509 44.35 13.36 15.19
C ASP A 509 43.96 14.30 16.33
N GLY A 510 43.78 13.73 17.52
CA GLY A 510 43.54 14.46 18.77
C GLY A 510 44.44 13.97 19.89
N MET A 511 45.75 13.84 19.64
CA MET A 511 46.74 13.73 20.72
C MET A 511 47.09 15.13 21.26
N LYS A 512 46.78 15.32 22.54
CA LYS A 512 47.55 16.03 23.57
C LYS A 512 48.61 17.03 23.07
N GLU A 513 48.39 18.30 23.37
CA GLU A 513 49.23 19.09 24.28
C GLU A 513 48.41 20.22 24.93
#